data_AF-A0A1Q8KHN9-F1
#
_entry.id   AF-A0A1Q8KHN9-F1
#
_cell.length_a   1.000
_cell.length_b   1.000
_cell.length_c   1.000
_cell.angle_alpha   90.00
_cell.angle_beta   90.00
_cell.angle_gamma   90.00
#
_symmetry.space_group_name_H-M   'P 1'
#
loop_
_entity.id
_entity.type
_entity.pdbx_description
1 polymer ?
#
loop_
_entity_poly.entity_id
_entity_poly.type
_entity_poly.pdbx_seq_one_letter_code
_entity_poly.pdbx_strand_id
1 'polypeptide(L)' 'MTEATSGQGAEPSASGSRDDLAPGGPRAKARGCLCSVLANAAFRSGAVDEPCVDPRCPMHAGPDGPA' A
#
# COMPACT_ATOMS: atom_id res chain seq x y z
N MET A 1 -21.39 -5.36 42.15
CA MET A 1 -19.92 -5.25 42.01
C MET A 1 -19.61 -5.34 40.54
N THR A 2 -18.87 -4.35 40.06
CA THR A 2 -18.56 -4.04 38.66
C THR A 2 -17.58 -5.03 38.06
N GLU A 3 -17.83 -5.52 36.84
CA GLU A 3 -16.74 -5.93 35.95
C GLU A 3 -17.01 -5.41 34.55
N ALA A 4 -16.40 -4.25 34.26
CA ALA A 4 -16.14 -3.76 32.93
C ALA A 4 -14.70 -4.19 32.61
N THR A 5 -14.53 -5.08 31.65
CA THR A 5 -13.25 -5.34 30.97
C THR A 5 -13.57 -5.35 29.48
N SER A 6 -13.46 -4.21 28.80
CA SER A 6 -12.21 -3.70 28.20
C SER A 6 -11.42 -4.79 27.49
N GLY A 7 -11.92 -5.11 26.31
CA GLY A 7 -11.24 -5.90 25.31
C GLY A 7 -11.87 -5.64 23.96
N GLN A 8 -11.99 -4.36 23.56
CA GLN A 8 -11.96 -4.02 22.14
C GLN A 8 -10.61 -4.52 21.63
N GLY A 9 -10.54 -5.80 21.27
CA GLY A 9 -9.50 -6.32 20.40
C GLY A 9 -9.55 -5.42 19.17
N ALA A 10 -8.41 -4.80 18.88
CA ALA A 10 -8.21 -3.91 17.76
C ALA A 10 -8.96 -4.45 16.54
N GLU A 11 -10.10 -3.82 16.23
CA GLU A 11 -10.65 -3.88 14.89
C GLU A 11 -9.45 -3.56 13.99
N PRO A 12 -9.03 -4.44 13.06
CA PRO A 12 -8.15 -3.99 12.02
C PRO A 12 -8.98 -2.95 11.27
N SER A 13 -8.78 -1.68 11.64
CA SER A 13 -9.31 -0.54 10.93
C SER A 13 -9.22 -0.88 9.46
N ALA A 14 -10.37 -0.87 8.78
CA ALA A 14 -10.54 -1.22 7.39
C ALA A 14 -9.79 -0.27 6.42
N SER A 15 -8.64 0.25 6.84
CA SER A 15 -7.61 0.91 6.06
C SER A 15 -6.69 -0.10 5.35
N GLY A 16 -6.67 -1.38 5.77
CA GLY A 16 -5.86 -2.46 5.17
C GLY A 16 -6.32 -2.96 3.79
N SER A 17 -6.68 -2.07 2.88
CA SER A 17 -7.11 -2.47 1.53
C SER A 17 -6.59 -1.57 0.42
N ARG A 18 -6.29 -0.29 0.69
CA ARG A 18 -5.78 0.64 -0.31
C ARG A 18 -4.25 0.63 -0.38
N ASP A 19 -3.56 0.60 0.77
CA ASP A 19 -2.09 0.62 0.85
C ASP A 19 -1.42 -0.69 0.42
N ASP A 20 -2.17 -1.78 0.38
CA ASP A 20 -1.67 -3.08 -0.07
C ASP A 20 -1.51 -3.17 -1.59
N LEU A 21 -2.33 -2.39 -2.32
CA LEU A 21 -2.30 -2.30 -3.78
C LEU A 21 -1.48 -1.12 -4.31
N ALA A 22 -0.97 -0.27 -3.40
CA ALA A 22 -0.03 0.79 -3.73
C ALA A 22 1.24 0.22 -4.39
N PRO A 23 1.97 1.01 -5.20
CA PRO A 23 3.26 0.63 -5.76
C PRO A 23 4.20 0.04 -4.70
N GLY A 24 4.77 -1.13 -4.96
CA GLY A 24 5.63 -1.83 -4.01
C GLY A 24 4.92 -2.44 -2.79
N GLY A 25 3.59 -2.34 -2.71
CA GLY A 25 2.77 -2.97 -1.67
C GLY A 25 2.75 -4.50 -1.78
N PRO A 26 2.44 -5.21 -0.67
CA PRO A 26 2.48 -6.68 -0.63
C PRO A 26 1.48 -7.32 -1.61
N ARG A 27 0.25 -6.80 -1.73
CA ARG A 27 -0.74 -7.33 -2.69
C ARG A 27 -0.43 -6.91 -4.12
N ALA A 28 0.14 -5.73 -4.34
CA ALA A 28 0.68 -5.33 -5.64
C ALA A 28 1.81 -6.29 -6.07
N LYS A 29 2.75 -6.62 -5.20
CA LYS A 29 3.83 -7.57 -5.49
C LYS A 29 3.29 -8.96 -5.81
N ALA A 30 2.33 -9.46 -5.04
CA ALA A 30 1.67 -10.75 -5.31
C ALA A 30 0.95 -10.80 -6.68
N ARG A 31 0.57 -9.64 -7.22
CA ARG A 31 -0.06 -9.48 -8.54
C ARG A 31 0.94 -9.13 -9.66
N GLY A 32 2.25 -9.16 -9.41
CA GLY A 32 3.29 -8.93 -10.42
C GLY A 32 3.80 -7.49 -10.53
N CYS A 33 3.55 -6.63 -9.54
CA CYS A 33 4.09 -5.27 -9.51
C CYS A 33 5.63 -5.28 -9.48
N LEU A 34 6.24 -4.49 -10.37
CA LEU A 34 7.70 -4.35 -10.44
C LEU A 34 8.23 -3.17 -9.60
N CYS A 35 7.38 -2.24 -9.16
CA CYS A 35 7.79 -1.08 -8.37
C CYS A 35 8.58 -1.47 -7.11
N SER A 36 9.61 -0.70 -6.77
CA SER A 36 10.48 -0.98 -5.62
C SER A 36 9.70 -0.83 -4.31
N VAL A 37 9.80 -1.83 -3.43
CA VAL A 37 9.16 -1.81 -2.10
C VAL A 37 9.77 -0.70 -1.24
N LEU A 38 11.11 -0.62 -1.22
CA LEU A 38 11.84 0.37 -0.43
C LEU A 38 11.58 1.80 -0.95
N ALA A 39 11.57 2.01 -2.26
CA ALA A 39 11.33 3.33 -2.84
C ALA A 39 9.92 3.86 -2.58
N ASN A 40 8.93 2.96 -2.40
CA ASN A 40 7.54 3.33 -2.15
C ASN A 40 7.12 3.20 -0.69
N ALA A 41 8.06 2.96 0.23
CA ALA A 41 7.74 2.90 1.65
C ALA A 41 7.16 4.23 2.16
N ALA A 42 7.75 5.36 1.75
CA ALA A 42 7.28 6.70 2.11
C ALA A 42 5.92 7.05 1.48
N PHE A 43 5.67 6.62 0.24
CA PHE A 43 4.38 6.81 -0.43
C PHE A 43 3.28 6.04 0.31
N ARG A 44 3.56 4.80 0.70
CA ARG A 44 2.64 3.95 1.46
C ARG A 44 2.39 4.41 2.90
N SER A 45 3.30 5.21 3.46
CA SER A 45 3.06 5.84 4.76
C SER A 45 2.38 7.20 4.65
N GLY A 46 2.05 7.66 3.43
CA GLY A 46 1.50 9.00 3.18
C GLY A 46 2.51 10.12 3.44
N ALA A 47 3.81 9.82 3.55
CA ALA A 47 4.85 10.82 3.76
C ALA A 47 5.22 11.56 2.47
N VAL A 48 4.87 10.98 1.31
CA VAL A 48 4.97 11.60 -0.02
C VAL A 48 3.71 11.28 -0.82
N ASP A 49 3.24 12.24 -1.61
CA ASP A 49 2.04 12.10 -2.45
C ASP A 49 2.30 11.39 -3.78
N GLU A 50 3.55 11.38 -4.28
CA GLU A 50 3.90 10.77 -5.57
C GLU A 50 4.61 9.42 -5.41
N PRO A 51 4.13 8.35 -6.07
CA PRO A 51 4.78 7.05 -6.02
C PRO A 51 5.97 6.95 -7.00
N CYS A 52 6.97 6.16 -6.61
CA CYS A 52 8.06 5.76 -7.49
C CYS A 52 7.65 4.52 -8.32
N VAL A 53 7.06 4.76 -9.49
CA VAL A 53 6.60 3.70 -10.40
C VAL A 53 7.75 3.21 -11.29
N ASP A 54 7.99 1.89 -11.35
CA ASP A 54 8.89 1.31 -12.36
C ASP A 54 8.21 1.42 -13.74
N PRO A 55 8.84 1.99 -14.78
CA PRO A 55 8.21 2.17 -16.10
C PRO A 55 7.77 0.87 -16.77
N ARG A 56 8.33 -0.28 -16.36
CA ARG A 56 7.97 -1.60 -16.85
C ARG A 56 6.90 -2.26 -15.99
N CYS A 57 6.46 -1.62 -14.89
CA CYS A 57 5.47 -2.18 -14.00
C CYS A 57 4.13 -2.28 -14.72
N PRO A 58 3.63 -3.49 -15.03
CA PRO A 58 2.41 -3.67 -15.82
C PRO A 58 1.13 -3.24 -15.10
N MET A 59 1.24 -2.90 -13.81
CA MET A 59 0.12 -2.56 -12.94
C MET A 59 -0.02 -1.06 -12.70
N HIS A 60 1.12 -0.36 -12.60
CA HIS A 60 1.16 1.04 -12.17
C HIS A 60 1.78 1.95 -13.21
N ALA A 61 2.58 1.43 -14.14
CA ALA A 61 2.90 2.18 -15.34
C ALA A 61 1.63 2.18 -16.19
N GLY A 62 1.00 3.34 -16.36
CA GLY A 62 -0.16 3.48 -17.24
C GLY A 62 0.20 3.13 -18.69
N PRO A 63 -0.81 2.96 -19.56
CA PRO A 63 -0.56 2.83 -21.01
C PRO A 63 0.21 4.03 -21.60
N ASP A 64 0.21 5.16 -20.87
CA ASP A 64 0.94 6.39 -21.17
C ASP A 64 2.04 6.66 -20.12
N GLY A 65 2.97 5.72 -19.91
CA GLY A 65 4.26 6.08 -19.31
C GLY A 65 4.89 7.25 -20.11
N PRO A 66 5.69 8.14 -19.48
CA PRO A 66 6.04 9.42 -20.10
C PRO A 66 6.68 9.21 -21.47
N ALA A 67 6.05 9.81 -22.48
CA ALA A 67 6.60 9.98 -23.81
C ALA A 67 7.87 10.86 -23.79
#